data_AF-A0A1G4WR18-F1
#
_entry.id   AF-A0A1G4WR18-F1
#
_cell.length_a   1.000
_cell.length_b   1.000
_cell.length_c   1.000
_cell.angle_alpha   90.00
_cell.angle_beta   90.00
_cell.angle_gamma   90.00
#
_symmetry.space_group_name_H-M   'P 1'
#
loop_
_entity.id
_entity.type
_entity.pdbx_description
1 polymer ?
#
loop_
_entity_poly.entity_id
_entity_poly.type
_entity_poly.pdbx_seq_one_letter_code
_entity_poly.pdbx_strand_id
1 'polypeptide(L)'
;MPLGYSYARNFISQLQLAPYPYGVAMSAAFVLNGVLTVAAAVALRRRQPPGAGRGVLLALALTYGFGIVLAGIFRGDIAPQVHSIGAGLCILAGNLALLTAAWLLYRRGRTTVAIALGLLGLLGLTGTVLMLTVALPDDAGVAERIAVYPNLLGQVAIGIGAVPSRDRLMHKDIPHTNR
;
A
#
# COMPACT_ATOMS: atom_id res chain seq x y z
N MET A 1 3.07 3.74 34.55
CA MET A 1 2.50 4.27 33.29
C MET A 1 3.43 3.84 32.17
N PRO A 2 2.97 3.22 31.07
CA PRO A 2 3.87 3.00 29.96
C PRO A 2 4.30 4.39 29.46
N LEU A 3 5.61 4.58 29.32
CA LEU A 3 6.22 5.74 28.69
C LEU A 3 5.49 6.03 27.38
N GLY A 4 5.13 7.29 27.13
CA GLY A 4 4.27 7.68 26.01
C GLY A 4 4.72 7.16 24.63
N TYR A 5 3.79 7.13 23.68
CA TYR A 5 4.05 6.67 22.31
C TYR A 5 5.24 7.41 21.68
N SER A 6 6.28 6.68 21.32
CA SER A 6 7.46 7.18 20.61
C SER A 6 7.47 6.67 19.17
N TYR A 7 7.56 7.59 18.21
CA TYR A 7 7.61 7.26 16.78
C TYR A 7 8.85 6.46 16.37
N ALA A 8 9.95 6.57 17.10
CA ALA A 8 11.16 5.82 16.80
C ALA A 8 11.04 4.35 17.22
N ARG A 9 10.49 4.12 18.43
CA ARG A 9 10.49 2.79 19.06
C ARG A 9 9.23 1.99 18.75
N ASN A 10 8.09 2.67 18.74
CA ASN A 10 6.79 2.02 18.70
C ASN A 10 6.32 1.80 17.28
N PHE A 11 5.79 0.61 17.02
CA PHE A 11 5.11 0.31 15.77
C PHE A 11 3.89 1.24 15.61
N ILE A 12 3.61 1.63 14.37
CA ILE A 12 2.38 2.26 13.93
C ILE A 12 1.20 1.43 14.44
N SER A 13 1.24 0.11 14.26
CA SER A 13 0.19 -0.83 14.70
C SER A 13 -0.13 -0.79 16.19
N GLN A 14 0.79 -0.30 17.04
CA GLN A 14 0.50 -0.14 18.46
C GLN A 14 -0.56 0.92 18.75
N LEU A 15 -0.80 1.88 17.84
CA LEU A 15 -1.90 2.84 17.97
C LEU A 15 -3.28 2.16 17.89
N GLN A 16 -3.33 0.88 17.46
CA GLN A 16 -4.53 0.05 17.42
C GLN A 16 -4.89 -0.58 18.79
N LEU A 17 -3.98 -0.53 19.76
CA LEU A 17 -4.16 -1.19 21.06
C LEU A 17 -5.16 -0.44 21.95
N ALA A 18 -5.84 -1.18 22.84
CA ALA A 18 -6.93 -0.66 23.67
C ALA A 18 -6.57 0.57 24.54
N PRO A 19 -5.32 0.72 25.04
CA PRO A 19 -4.93 1.92 25.79
C PRO A 19 -4.90 3.22 24.97
N TYR A 20 -4.92 3.15 23.64
CA TYR A 20 -4.83 4.34 22.78
C TYR A 20 -6.21 4.75 22.24
N PRO A 21 -6.55 6.05 22.26
CA PRO A 21 -7.88 6.54 21.89
C PRO A 21 -8.22 6.36 20.41
N TYR A 22 -7.22 6.08 19.56
CA TYR A 22 -7.36 5.96 18.11
C TYR A 22 -7.54 4.52 17.63
N GLY A 23 -7.67 3.54 18.53
CA GLY A 23 -7.66 2.12 18.17
C GLY A 23 -8.71 1.74 17.13
N VAL A 24 -9.95 2.20 17.33
CA VAL A 24 -11.07 1.95 16.38
C VAL A 24 -10.84 2.64 15.04
N ALA A 25 -10.40 3.90 15.07
CA ALA A 25 -10.14 4.67 13.85
C ALA A 25 -9.03 4.04 13.01
N MET A 26 -7.98 3.54 13.65
CA MET A 26 -6.88 2.87 12.99
C MET A 26 -7.31 1.53 12.36
N SER A 27 -8.03 0.70 13.11
CA SER A 27 -8.61 -0.55 12.58
C SER A 27 -9.50 -0.28 11.37
N ALA A 28 -10.38 0.72 11.46
CA ALA A 28 -11.26 1.11 10.37
C ALA A 28 -10.47 1.60 9.14
N ALA A 29 -9.41 2.40 9.35
CA ALA A 29 -8.54 2.87 8.28
C ALA A 29 -7.82 1.71 7.57
N PHE A 30 -7.34 0.71 8.31
CA PHE A 30 -6.70 -0.47 7.74
C PHE A 30 -7.67 -1.27 6.86
N VAL A 31 -8.87 -1.56 7.38
CA VAL A 31 -9.91 -2.28 6.63
C VAL A 31 -10.32 -1.50 5.40
N LEU A 32 -10.60 -0.20 5.54
CA LEU A 32 -11.03 0.65 4.43
C LEU A 32 -9.96 0.73 3.35
N ASN A 33 -8.69 0.91 3.72
CA ASN A 33 -7.57 0.96 2.80
C ASN A 33 -7.46 -0.35 2.00
N GLY A 34 -7.56 -1.51 2.65
CA GLY A 34 -7.53 -2.80 1.96
C GLY A 34 -8.66 -2.98 0.96
N VAL A 35 -9.89 -2.65 1.37
CA VAL A 35 -11.07 -2.72 0.50
C VAL A 35 -10.94 -1.78 -0.70
N LEU A 36 -10.54 -0.52 -0.47
CA LEU A 36 -10.37 0.47 -1.53
C LEU A 36 -9.26 0.09 -2.51
N THR A 37 -8.14 -0.45 -2.04
CA THR A 37 -7.05 -0.90 -2.91
C THR A 37 -7.47 -2.09 -3.78
N VAL A 38 -8.20 -3.05 -3.24
CA VAL A 38 -8.78 -4.16 -4.03
C VAL A 38 -9.78 -3.63 -5.05
N ALA A 39 -10.70 -2.77 -4.65
CA ALA A 39 -11.70 -2.18 -5.53
C ALA A 39 -11.04 -1.39 -6.67
N ALA A 40 -10.02 -0.58 -6.37
CA ALA A 40 -9.24 0.17 -7.35
C ALA A 40 -8.51 -0.77 -8.33
N ALA A 41 -7.85 -1.82 -7.83
CA ALA A 41 -7.15 -2.79 -8.66
C ALA A 41 -8.09 -3.53 -9.62
N VAL A 42 -9.27 -3.96 -9.14
CA VAL A 42 -10.30 -4.60 -9.96
C VAL A 42 -10.86 -3.64 -11.01
N ALA A 43 -11.17 -2.39 -10.62
CA ALA A 43 -11.71 -1.39 -11.52
C ALA A 43 -10.70 -0.98 -12.61
N LEU A 44 -9.42 -0.87 -12.26
CA LEU A 44 -8.35 -0.50 -13.18
C LEU A 44 -7.86 -1.69 -14.02
N ARG A 45 -8.18 -2.93 -13.64
CA ARG A 45 -7.77 -4.16 -14.34
C ARG A 45 -8.03 -4.06 -15.84
N ARG A 46 -9.24 -3.66 -16.27
CA ARG A 46 -9.62 -3.60 -17.69
C ARG A 46 -8.86 -2.53 -18.49
N ARG A 47 -8.32 -1.51 -17.81
CA ARG A 47 -7.57 -0.40 -18.43
C ARG A 47 -6.09 -0.71 -18.61
N GLN A 48 -5.64 -1.82 -18.05
CA GLN A 48 -4.27 -2.27 -18.21
C GLN A 48 -4.16 -3.19 -19.44
N PRO A 49 -3.14 -2.99 -20.29
CA PRO A 49 -2.85 -3.86 -21.41
C PRO A 49 -2.70 -5.29 -20.90
N PRO A 50 -3.21 -6.28 -21.64
CA PRO A 50 -3.06 -7.68 -21.28
C PRO A 50 -1.57 -8.06 -21.23
N GLY A 51 -1.21 -8.92 -20.25
CA GLY A 51 0.16 -9.39 -20.05
C GLY A 51 0.44 -9.81 -18.62
N ALA A 52 1.56 -10.49 -18.39
CA ALA A 52 1.94 -11.05 -17.08
C ALA A 52 1.96 -10.00 -15.96
N GLY A 53 2.47 -8.79 -16.24
CA GLY A 53 2.54 -7.73 -15.23
C GLY A 53 1.19 -7.23 -14.71
N ARG A 54 0.11 -7.33 -15.52
CA ARG A 54 -1.26 -7.04 -15.07
C ARG A 54 -1.75 -8.07 -14.06
N GLY A 55 -1.45 -9.35 -14.31
CA GLY A 55 -1.80 -10.44 -13.41
C GLY A 55 -1.05 -10.34 -12.08
N VAL A 56 0.25 -10.08 -12.15
CA VAL A 56 1.11 -9.88 -10.97
C VAL A 56 0.63 -8.70 -10.13
N LEU A 57 0.37 -7.54 -10.74
CA LEU A 57 -0.08 -6.37 -10.00
C LEU A 57 -1.45 -6.60 -9.32
N LEU A 58 -2.37 -7.29 -10.00
CA LEU A 58 -3.66 -7.65 -9.40
C LEU A 58 -3.47 -8.61 -8.23
N ALA A 59 -2.66 -9.66 -8.38
CA ALA A 59 -2.38 -10.61 -7.31
C ALA A 59 -1.77 -9.90 -6.10
N LEU A 60 -0.78 -9.02 -6.31
CA LEU A 60 -0.15 -8.25 -5.24
C LEU A 60 -1.14 -7.30 -4.55
N ALA A 61 -2.03 -6.64 -5.31
CA ALA A 61 -3.06 -5.77 -4.74
C ALA A 61 -4.10 -6.56 -3.92
N LEU A 62 -4.47 -7.77 -4.35
CA LEU A 62 -5.35 -8.66 -3.60
C LEU A 62 -4.68 -9.14 -2.31
N THR A 63 -3.42 -9.59 -2.38
CA THR A 63 -2.64 -9.99 -1.22
C THR A 63 -2.46 -8.83 -0.24
N TYR A 64 -2.19 -7.63 -0.75
CA TYR A 64 -2.14 -6.41 0.05
C TYR A 64 -3.44 -6.16 0.80
N GLY A 65 -4.55 -6.12 0.06
CA GLY A 65 -5.87 -5.83 0.62
C GLY A 65 -6.29 -6.83 1.67
N PHE A 66 -6.08 -8.13 1.39
CA PHE A 66 -6.34 -9.19 2.35
C PHE A 66 -5.47 -9.05 3.62
N GLY A 67 -4.16 -8.85 3.45
CA GLY A 67 -3.23 -8.70 4.57
C GLY A 67 -3.59 -7.51 5.48
N ILE A 68 -3.89 -6.34 4.91
CA ILE A 68 -4.18 -5.15 5.72
C ILE A 68 -5.56 -5.21 6.39
N VAL A 69 -6.53 -5.88 5.77
CA VAL A 69 -7.83 -6.19 6.41
C VAL A 69 -7.62 -7.12 7.60
N LEU A 70 -6.79 -8.18 7.46
CA LEU A 70 -6.44 -9.05 8.59
C LEU A 70 -5.78 -8.26 9.72
N ALA A 71 -4.78 -7.44 9.43
CA ALA A 71 -4.12 -6.62 10.45
C ALA A 71 -5.08 -5.63 11.13
N GLY A 72 -6.05 -5.08 10.39
CA GLY A 72 -7.06 -4.16 10.91
C GLY A 72 -8.10 -4.82 11.81
N ILE A 73 -8.52 -6.04 11.50
CA ILE A 73 -9.50 -6.81 12.30
C ILE A 73 -8.82 -7.44 13.52
N PHE A 74 -7.70 -8.13 13.29
CA PHE A 74 -6.97 -8.87 14.32
C PHE A 74 -5.90 -7.98 14.92
N ARG A 75 -6.25 -7.31 16.03
CA ARG A 75 -5.35 -6.42 16.77
C ARG A 75 -4.19 -7.20 17.41
N GLY A 76 -3.03 -6.56 17.54
CA GLY A 76 -1.82 -7.20 18.09
C GLY A 76 -1.93 -7.67 19.55
N ASP A 77 -2.84 -7.10 20.34
CA ASP A 77 -3.18 -7.54 21.71
C ASP A 77 -4.20 -8.69 21.77
N ILE A 78 -4.95 -8.94 20.69
CA ILE A 78 -5.98 -9.99 20.64
C ILE A 78 -5.45 -11.25 19.95
N ALA A 79 -4.84 -11.09 18.77
CA ALA A 79 -4.41 -12.19 17.91
C ALA A 79 -3.08 -11.84 17.23
N PRO A 80 -1.96 -11.80 18.00
CA PRO A 80 -0.68 -11.29 17.54
C PRO A 80 -0.12 -12.04 16.32
N GLN A 81 -0.34 -13.35 16.22
CA GLN A 81 0.14 -14.15 15.09
C GLN A 81 -0.61 -13.78 13.80
N VAL A 82 -1.94 -13.64 13.86
CA VAL A 82 -2.76 -13.27 12.70
C VAL A 82 -2.47 -11.84 12.27
N HIS A 83 -2.28 -10.94 13.24
CA HIS A 83 -1.86 -9.57 12.99
C HIS A 83 -0.53 -9.52 12.23
N SER A 84 0.49 -10.23 12.72
CA SER A 84 1.83 -10.27 12.11
C SER A 84 1.81 -10.87 10.71
N ILE A 85 1.03 -11.93 10.46
CA ILE A 85 0.85 -12.48 9.12
C ILE A 85 0.20 -11.45 8.20
N GLY A 86 -0.88 -10.79 8.64
CA GLY A 86 -1.56 -9.75 7.88
C GLY A 86 -0.63 -8.56 7.54
N ALA A 87 0.11 -8.08 8.53
CA ALA A 87 1.09 -7.01 8.39
C ALA A 87 2.21 -7.40 7.41
N GLY A 88 2.78 -8.60 7.55
CA GLY A 88 3.82 -9.10 6.65
C GLY A 88 3.33 -9.19 5.19
N LEU A 89 2.12 -9.74 4.99
CA LEU A 89 1.50 -9.83 3.67
C LEU A 89 1.31 -8.46 3.03
N CYS A 90 0.77 -7.48 3.76
CA CYS A 90 0.50 -6.17 3.19
C CYS A 90 1.76 -5.34 2.97
N ILE A 91 2.74 -5.41 3.88
CA ILE A 91 4.01 -4.70 3.71
C ILE A 91 4.76 -5.23 2.48
N LEU A 92 4.92 -6.56 2.37
CA LEU A 92 5.65 -7.15 1.26
C LEU A 92 4.92 -6.94 -0.07
N ALA A 93 3.63 -7.27 -0.13
CA ALA A 93 2.87 -7.19 -1.38
C ALA A 93 2.71 -5.75 -1.88
N GLY A 94 2.51 -4.78 -0.96
CA GLY A 94 2.39 -3.36 -1.33
C GLY A 94 3.65 -2.80 -1.97
N ASN A 95 4.81 -3.08 -1.37
CA ASN A 95 6.10 -2.61 -1.91
C ASN A 95 6.45 -3.28 -3.24
N LEU A 96 6.19 -4.58 -3.39
CA LEU A 96 6.33 -5.28 -4.67
C LEU A 96 5.35 -4.76 -5.73
N ALA A 97 4.14 -4.35 -5.34
CA ALA A 97 3.17 -3.75 -6.25
C ALA A 97 3.69 -2.41 -6.80
N LEU A 98 4.35 -1.59 -5.98
CA LEU A 98 4.99 -0.35 -6.44
C LEU A 98 6.09 -0.62 -7.46
N LEU A 99 6.96 -1.59 -7.23
CA LEU A 99 8.01 -1.96 -8.19
C LEU A 99 7.42 -2.50 -9.50
N THR A 100 6.38 -3.32 -9.41
CA THR A 100 5.68 -3.85 -10.58
C THR A 100 5.01 -2.72 -11.37
N ALA A 101 4.37 -1.77 -10.68
CA ALA A 101 3.77 -0.60 -11.30
C ALA A 101 4.82 0.30 -11.96
N ALA A 102 5.96 0.53 -11.29
CA ALA A 102 7.09 1.27 -11.81
C ALA A 102 7.60 0.65 -13.12
N TRP A 103 7.87 -0.66 -13.12
CA TRP A 103 8.30 -1.39 -14.32
C TRP A 103 7.29 -1.27 -15.47
N LEU A 104 6.01 -1.44 -15.18
CA LEU A 104 4.95 -1.31 -16.20
C LEU A 104 4.86 0.11 -16.77
N LEU A 105 5.06 1.14 -15.96
CA LEU A 105 5.02 2.54 -16.38
C LEU A 105 6.28 2.93 -17.16
N TYR A 106 7.44 2.41 -16.77
CA TYR A 106 8.70 2.59 -17.49
C TYR A 106 8.58 2.08 -18.92
N ARG A 107 8.02 0.87 -19.10
CA ARG A 107 7.78 0.28 -20.43
C ARG A 107 6.79 1.06 -21.30
N ARG A 108 6.04 2.00 -20.72
CA ARG A 108 5.12 2.91 -21.45
C ARG A 108 5.68 4.31 -21.64
N GLY A 109 6.98 4.52 -21.40
CA GLY A 109 7.63 5.82 -21.53
C GLY A 109 7.30 6.82 -20.43
N ARG A 110 6.62 6.40 -19.34
CA ARG A 110 6.30 7.27 -18.19
C ARG A 110 7.45 7.26 -17.17
N THR A 111 8.66 7.57 -17.64
CA THR A 111 9.93 7.36 -16.92
C THR A 111 9.97 8.06 -15.56
N THR A 112 9.59 9.33 -15.48
CA THR A 112 9.63 10.08 -14.20
C THR A 112 8.74 9.46 -13.13
N VAL A 113 7.51 9.08 -13.49
CA VAL A 113 6.57 8.43 -12.56
C VAL A 113 7.07 7.04 -12.18
N ALA A 114 7.63 6.30 -13.15
CA ALA A 114 8.20 4.99 -12.91
C ALA A 114 9.37 5.05 -11.92
N ILE A 115 10.30 5.99 -12.09
CA ILE A 115 11.43 6.18 -11.18
C ILE A 115 10.91 6.52 -9.77
N ALA A 116 9.97 7.45 -9.65
CA ALA A 116 9.40 7.83 -8.36
C ALA A 116 8.77 6.63 -7.62
N LEU A 117 7.92 5.85 -8.30
CA LEU A 117 7.31 4.65 -7.71
C LEU A 117 8.34 3.55 -7.42
N GLY A 118 9.35 3.41 -8.27
CA GLY A 118 10.45 2.47 -8.08
C GLY A 118 11.25 2.79 -6.83
N LEU A 119 11.61 4.06 -6.61
CA LEU A 119 12.31 4.52 -5.42
C LEU A 119 11.48 4.33 -4.16
N LEU A 120 10.18 4.63 -4.20
CA LEU A 120 9.27 4.37 -3.07
C LEU A 120 9.19 2.86 -2.76
N GLY A 121 9.05 2.01 -3.77
CA GLY A 121 9.03 0.55 -3.59
C GLY A 121 10.33 -0.01 -3.03
N LEU A 122 11.48 0.48 -3.52
CA LEU A 122 12.80 0.09 -3.01
C LEU A 122 12.98 0.53 -1.55
N LEU A 123 12.63 1.78 -1.23
CA LEU A 123 12.69 2.29 0.15
C LEU A 123 11.83 1.46 1.09
N GLY A 124 10.61 1.11 0.68
CA GLY A 124 9.72 0.25 1.44
C GLY A 124 10.24 -1.18 1.63
N LEU A 125 10.87 -1.76 0.60
CA LEU A 125 11.55 -3.05 0.74
C LEU A 125 12.75 -2.98 1.67
N THR A 126 13.51 -1.88 1.67
CA THR A 126 14.60 -1.68 2.64
C THR A 126 14.06 -1.71 4.06
N GLY A 127 12.96 -1.00 4.35
CA GLY A 127 12.29 -1.07 5.66
C GLY A 127 11.82 -2.49 6.01
N THR A 128 11.26 -3.20 5.02
CA THR A 128 10.82 -4.59 5.18
C THR A 128 11.98 -5.52 5.55
N VAL A 129 13.11 -5.40 4.85
CA VAL A 129 14.32 -6.19 5.15
C VAL A 129 14.84 -5.85 6.53
N LEU A 130 14.93 -4.56 6.90
CA LEU A 130 15.38 -4.14 8.22
C LEU A 130 14.53 -4.76 9.34
N MET A 131 13.20 -4.83 9.18
CA MET A 131 12.32 -5.48 10.14
C MET A 131 12.54 -6.98 10.28
N LEU A 132 12.96 -7.66 9.21
CA LEU A 132 13.13 -9.12 9.18
C LEU A 132 14.54 -9.57 9.61
N THR A 133 15.57 -8.77 9.31
CA THR A 133 16.96 -9.19 9.44
C THR A 133 17.71 -8.50 10.56
N VAL A 134 17.26 -7.31 10.98
CA VAL A 134 17.90 -6.56 12.04
C VAL A 134 17.00 -6.59 13.27
N ALA A 135 17.51 -7.19 14.34
CA ALA A 135 16.90 -6.98 15.66
C ALA A 135 17.09 -5.50 16.01
N LEU A 136 16.07 -4.70 15.73
CA LEU A 136 15.99 -3.29 16.11
C LEU A 136 15.00 -3.12 17.29
N PRO A 137 15.25 -3.66 18.49
CA PRO A 137 14.31 -3.51 19.60
C PRO A 137 13.98 -2.05 19.90
N ASP A 138 14.98 -1.16 19.78
CA ASP A 138 14.85 0.25 20.11
C ASP A 138 14.35 1.11 18.93
N ASP A 139 14.47 0.64 17.69
CA ASP A 139 14.13 1.41 16.47
C ASP A 139 13.12 0.70 15.56
N ALA A 140 12.38 -0.27 16.10
CA ALA A 140 11.42 -1.08 15.36
C ALA A 140 10.36 -0.22 14.66
N GLY A 141 9.97 0.89 15.30
CA GLY A 141 9.04 1.88 14.75
C GLY A 141 9.58 2.60 13.51
N VAL A 142 10.87 2.91 13.45
CA VAL A 142 11.50 3.55 12.28
C VAL A 142 11.46 2.58 11.09
N ALA A 143 11.86 1.33 11.29
CA ALA A 143 11.90 0.33 10.22
C ALA A 143 10.51 0.10 9.61
N GLU A 144 9.47 -0.01 10.44
CA GLU A 144 8.09 -0.16 9.96
C GLU A 144 7.60 1.08 9.19
N ARG A 145 7.95 2.30 9.62
CA ARG A 145 7.59 3.52 8.88
C ARG A 145 8.25 3.59 7.51
N ILE A 146 9.53 3.22 7.44
CA ILE A 146 10.25 3.09 6.18
C ILE A 146 9.56 2.03 5.30
N ALA A 147 9.05 0.93 5.88
CA ALA A 147 8.36 -0.11 5.14
C ALA A 147 6.95 0.28 4.65
N VAL A 148 6.22 1.09 5.42
CA VAL A 148 4.78 1.37 5.22
C VAL A 148 4.52 2.70 4.51
N TYR A 149 5.18 3.79 4.91
CA TYR A 149 4.86 5.13 4.38
C TYR A 149 5.13 5.28 2.88
N PRO A 150 6.23 4.75 2.31
CA PRO A 150 6.44 4.81 0.86
C PRO A 150 5.35 4.11 0.07
N ASN A 151 4.88 2.95 0.55
CA ASN A 151 3.76 2.22 -0.04
C ASN A 151 2.47 3.06 -0.02
N LEU A 152 2.14 3.68 1.12
CA LEU A 152 0.95 4.51 1.25
C LEU A 152 1.01 5.73 0.31
N LEU A 153 2.17 6.40 0.23
CA LEU A 153 2.39 7.50 -0.71
C LEU A 153 2.22 7.06 -2.16
N GLY A 154 2.77 5.89 -2.52
CA GLY A 154 2.64 5.32 -3.85
C GLY A 154 1.19 5.00 -4.23
N GLN A 155 0.41 4.44 -3.29
CA GLN A 155 -1.03 4.18 -3.50
C GLN A 155 -1.82 5.46 -3.74
N VAL A 156 -1.58 6.51 -2.93
CA VAL A 156 -2.20 7.83 -3.11
C VAL A 156 -1.82 8.42 -4.48
N ALA A 157 -0.54 8.38 -4.85
CA ALA A 157 -0.07 8.89 -6.14
C ALA A 157 -0.70 8.15 -7.34
N ILE A 158 -0.82 6.82 -7.27
CA ILE A 158 -1.49 6.00 -8.29
C ILE A 158 -2.98 6.35 -8.36
N GLY A 159 -3.65 6.50 -7.21
CA GLY A 159 -5.05 6.89 -7.11
C GLY A 159 -5.31 8.24 -7.77
N ILE A 160 -4.54 9.26 -7.41
CA ILE A 160 -4.61 10.60 -8.00
C ILE A 160 -4.35 10.54 -9.51
N GLY A 161 -3.32 9.83 -9.96
CA GLY A 161 -3.00 9.69 -11.39
C GLY A 161 -4.08 8.97 -12.20
N ALA A 162 -4.90 8.13 -11.57
CA ALA A 162 -5.98 7.41 -12.22
C ALA A 162 -7.24 8.26 -12.48
N VAL A 163 -7.45 9.34 -11.71
CA VAL A 163 -8.62 10.23 -11.84
C VAL A 163 -8.62 11.01 -13.17
N PRO A 164 -7.58 11.80 -13.53
CA PRO A 164 -7.55 12.54 -14.81
C PRO A 164 -7.58 11.65 -16.05
N SER A 165 -7.19 10.38 -15.89
CA SER A 165 -7.23 9.39 -16.97
C SER A 165 -8.67 8.94 -17.31
N ARG A 166 -9.66 9.23 -16.44
CA ARG A 166 -11.10 9.02 -16.70
C ARG A 166 -11.66 10.11 -17.62
N ASP A 167 -11.37 11.37 -17.33
CA ASP A 167 -11.98 12.51 -18.04
C ASP A 167 -11.50 12.63 -19.48
N ARG A 168 -10.22 12.29 -19.73
CA ARG A 168 -9.64 12.33 -21.08
C ARG A 168 -10.26 11.30 -22.05
N LEU A 169 -10.92 10.26 -21.53
CA LEU A 169 -11.65 9.27 -22.33
C LEU A 169 -13.09 9.73 -22.60
N MET A 170 -13.78 10.25 -21.60
CA MET A 170 -15.12 10.85 -21.75
C MET A 170 -15.13 11.95 -22.82
N HIS A 171 -14.05 12.73 -22.91
CA HIS A 171 -13.96 13.82 -23.88
C HIS A 171 -13.66 13.37 -25.33
N LYS A 172 -13.10 12.16 -25.52
CA LYS A 172 -12.82 11.59 -26.84
C LYS A 172 -14.02 10.90 -27.48
N ASP A 173 -15.03 10.55 -26.68
CA ASP A 173 -16.24 9.85 -27.13
C ASP A 173 -17.39 10.79 -27.50
N ILE A 174 -17.16 12.11 -27.57
CA ILE A 174 -18.13 13.05 -28.15
C ILE A 174 -17.88 13.09 -29.66
N PRO A 175 -18.72 12.46 -30.51
CA PRO A 175 -18.61 12.64 -31.94
C PRO A 175 -18.83 14.12 -32.26
N HIS A 176 -17.80 14.76 -32.82
CA HIS A 176 -17.96 16.03 -33.51
C HIS A 176 -18.88 15.78 -34.69
N THR A 177 -20.19 15.98 -34.47
CA THR A 177 -21.16 16.09 -35.56
C THR A 177 -20.88 17.43 -36.23
N ASN A 178 -20.05 17.40 -37.27
CA ASN A 178 -19.93 18.53 -38.19
C ASN A 178 -21.32 18.76 -38.81
N ARG A 179 -21.93 19.90 -38.46
CA ARG A 179 -23.00 20.52 -39.23
C ARG A 179 -22.39 21.53 -40.18
#